data_AF-A0A7C5TTW9-F1
#
_entry.id   AF-A0A7C5TTW9-F1
#
_cell.length_a   1.000
_cell.length_b   1.000
_cell.length_c   1.000
_cell.angle_alpha   90.00
_cell.angle_beta   90.00
_cell.angle_gamma   90.00
#
_symmetry.space_group_name_H-M   'P 1'
#
loop_
_entity.id
_entity.type
_entity.pdbx_description
1 polymer ?
#
loop_
_entity_poly.entity_id
_entity_poly.type
_entity_poly.pdbx_seq_one_letter_code
_entity_poly.pdbx_strand_id
1 'polypeptide(L)'
;MTWREPRPEERQLAWIWGLSAVVGIALAPVWPRLVPLLPRCAFHRLTGYPCPTCGTTRAALALLHGHILQAIVYNPLMAVLGCAFVAGGILAPLWALAGLPLPVVPSNAWKPLRIAALLAILVNWAYLLLAGR
;
A
#
# COMPACT_ATOMS: atom_id res chain seq x y z
N MET A 1 25.04 3.03 -6.86
CA MET A 1 24.26 2.77 -5.63
C MET A 1 25.24 2.44 -4.53
N THR A 2 25.20 3.17 -3.42
CA THR A 2 26.04 2.89 -2.24
C THR A 2 25.25 2.02 -1.26
N TRP A 3 25.94 1.09 -0.61
CA TRP A 3 25.35 0.16 0.36
C TRP A 3 25.94 0.43 1.73
N ARG A 4 25.14 0.32 2.78
CA ARG A 4 25.60 0.50 4.16
C ARG A 4 25.00 -0.53 5.11
N GLU A 5 25.69 -0.73 6.22
CA GLU A 5 25.20 -1.55 7.32
C GLU A 5 23.88 -0.98 7.89
N PRO A 6 22.89 -1.84 8.20
CA PRO A 6 21.65 -1.43 8.84
C PRO A 6 21.92 -0.95 10.27
N ARG A 7 21.33 0.18 10.66
CA ARG A 7 21.35 0.64 12.04
C ARG A 7 20.37 -0.20 12.90
N PRO A 8 20.55 -0.29 14.23
CA PRO A 8 19.64 -1.04 15.11
C PRO A 8 18.17 -0.62 14.94
N GLU A 9 17.91 0.68 14.81
CA GLU A 9 16.59 1.26 14.56
C GLU A 9 15.95 0.79 13.24
N GLU A 10 16.75 0.54 12.20
CA GLU A 10 16.26 0.06 10.90
C GLU A 10 15.87 -1.41 10.96
N ARG A 11 16.61 -2.21 11.74
CA ARG A 11 16.23 -3.59 12.04
C ARG A 11 14.93 -3.63 12.86
N GLN A 12 14.77 -2.73 13.82
CA GLN A 12 13.52 -2.60 14.58
C GLN A 12 12.34 -2.23 13.68
N LEU A 13 12.51 -1.28 12.75
CA LEU A 13 11.48 -0.92 11.78
C LEU A 13 11.07 -2.10 10.89
N ALA A 14 12.03 -2.92 10.46
CA ALA A 14 11.73 -4.13 9.68
C ALA A 14 10.82 -5.10 10.43
N TRP A 15 11.06 -5.31 11.73
CA TRP A 15 10.21 -6.14 12.59
C TRP A 15 8.82 -5.53 12.82
N ILE A 16 8.75 -4.22 13.09
CA ILE A 16 7.47 -3.52 13.26
C ILE A 16 6.63 -3.61 11.98
N TRP A 17 7.25 -3.44 10.82
CA TRP A 17 6.57 -3.57 9.54
C TRP A 17 6.05 -5.00 9.32
N GLY A 18 6.89 -6.01 9.56
CA GLY A 18 6.47 -7.41 9.46
C GLY A 18 5.32 -7.77 10.39
N LEU A 19 5.39 -7.34 11.66
CA LEU A 19 4.31 -7.52 12.62
C LEU A 19 3.02 -6.83 12.16
N SER A 20 3.12 -5.60 11.63
CA SER A 20 1.96 -4.86 11.12
C SER A 20 1.30 -5.57 9.94
N ALA A 21 2.08 -6.15 9.03
CA ALA A 21 1.56 -6.95 7.91
C ALA A 21 0.87 -8.23 8.40
N VAL A 22 1.49 -8.97 9.33
CA VAL A 22 0.91 -10.18 9.92
C VAL A 22 -0.40 -9.88 10.65
N VAL A 23 -0.42 -8.82 11.49
CA VAL A 23 -1.63 -8.41 12.21
C VAL A 23 -2.72 -7.98 11.24
N GLY A 24 -2.39 -7.20 10.21
CA GLY A 24 -3.35 -6.78 9.18
C GLY A 24 -4.02 -7.96 8.47
N ILE A 25 -3.23 -9.01 8.14
CA ILE A 25 -3.73 -10.26 7.55
C ILE A 25 -4.52 -11.09 8.55
N ALA A 26 -4.03 -11.24 9.79
CA ALA A 26 -4.71 -12.00 10.84
C ALA A 26 -6.10 -11.41 11.19
N LEU A 27 -6.27 -10.09 11.02
CA LEU A 27 -7.54 -9.39 11.19
C LEU A 27 -8.45 -9.43 9.95
N ALA A 28 -8.06 -10.12 8.86
CA ALA A 28 -8.88 -10.34 7.67
C ALA A 28 -10.35 -10.74 7.96
N PRO A 29 -10.67 -11.70 8.86
CA PRO A 29 -12.05 -12.08 9.12
C PRO A 29 -12.86 -11.03 9.88
N VAL A 30 -12.19 -10.04 10.50
CA VAL A 30 -12.83 -8.95 11.24
C VAL A 30 -13.22 -7.81 10.30
N TRP A 31 -12.40 -7.53 9.28
CA TRP A 31 -12.60 -6.39 8.38
C TRP A 31 -13.97 -6.35 7.70
N PRO A 32 -14.52 -7.45 7.12
CA PRO A 32 -15.85 -7.42 6.51
C PRO A 32 -16.99 -7.01 7.47
N ARG A 33 -16.81 -7.22 8.78
CA ARG A 33 -17.77 -6.81 9.81
C ARG A 33 -17.68 -5.33 10.15
N LEU A 34 -16.49 -4.75 10.03
CA LEU A 34 -16.23 -3.33 10.36
C LEU A 34 -16.50 -2.40 9.17
N VAL A 35 -16.24 -2.86 7.95
CA VAL A 35 -16.35 -2.03 6.74
C VAL A 35 -17.74 -1.42 6.51
N PRO A 36 -18.87 -2.10 6.78
CA PRO A 36 -20.20 -1.49 6.70
C PRO A 36 -20.43 -0.33 7.68
N LEU A 37 -19.65 -0.25 8.77
CA LEU A 37 -19.72 0.83 9.75
C LEU A 37 -18.98 2.09 9.30
N LEU A 38 -18.14 2.00 8.26
CA LEU A 38 -17.40 3.15 7.74
C LEU A 38 -18.34 4.07 6.94
N PRO A 39 -18.25 5.40 7.14
CA PRO A 39 -19.04 6.33 6.37
C PRO A 39 -18.68 6.25 4.89
N ARG A 40 -19.68 6.39 4.02
CA ARG A 40 -19.46 6.54 2.57
C ARG A 40 -18.62 7.80 2.30
N CYS A 41 -17.82 7.76 1.24
CA CYS A 41 -16.96 8.87 0.82
C CYS A 41 -17.76 10.19 0.71
N ALA A 42 -17.44 11.17 1.55
CA ALA A 42 -18.12 12.47 1.56
C ALA A 42 -17.87 13.24 0.25
N PHE A 43 -16.66 13.15 -0.31
CA PHE A 43 -16.32 13.78 -1.58
C PHE A 43 -17.23 13.31 -2.71
N HIS A 44 -17.36 11.99 -2.87
CA HIS A 44 -18.23 11.42 -3.91
C HIS A 44 -19.71 11.80 -3.71
N ARG A 45 -20.18 11.89 -2.45
CA ARG A 45 -21.54 12.36 -2.17
C ARG A 45 -21.77 13.83 -2.52
N LEU A 46 -20.75 14.67 -2.37
CA LEU A 46 -20.85 16.11 -2.62
C LEU A 46 -20.63 16.48 -4.09
N THR A 47 -19.68 15.83 -4.76
CA THR A 47 -19.25 16.18 -6.12
C THR A 47 -19.79 15.25 -7.20
N GLY A 48 -20.26 14.05 -6.83
CA GLY A 48 -20.58 12.98 -7.78
C GLY A 48 -19.37 12.30 -8.40
N TYR A 49 -18.15 12.81 -8.18
CA TYR A 49 -16.92 12.26 -8.74
C TYR A 49 -16.16 11.41 -7.72
N PRO A 50 -15.51 10.33 -8.13
CA PRO A 50 -14.63 9.60 -7.24
C PRO A 50 -13.35 10.37 -6.91
N CYS A 51 -12.88 10.21 -5.68
CA CYS A 51 -11.56 10.69 -5.24
C CYS A 51 -10.50 9.60 -5.49
N PRO A 52 -9.18 9.90 -5.46
CA PRO A 52 -8.13 8.90 -5.74
C PRO A 52 -8.13 7.71 -4.76
N THR A 53 -8.78 7.84 -3.60
CA THR A 53 -8.91 6.78 -2.59
C THR A 53 -10.24 6.05 -2.65
N CYS A 54 -11.13 6.36 -3.59
CA CYS A 54 -12.36 5.59 -3.80
C CYS A 54 -12.03 4.13 -4.12
N GLY A 55 -12.79 3.20 -3.53
CA GLY A 55 -12.60 1.75 -3.74
C GLY A 55 -11.42 1.13 -2.99
N THR A 56 -10.60 1.89 -2.26
CA THR A 56 -9.47 1.37 -1.45
C THR A 56 -9.87 0.26 -0.49
N THR A 57 -10.97 0.43 0.26
CA THR A 57 -11.46 -0.59 1.20
C THR A 57 -11.88 -1.88 0.49
N ARG A 58 -12.54 -1.78 -0.68
CA ARG A 58 -12.92 -2.96 -1.47
C ARG A 58 -11.70 -3.65 -2.05
N ALA A 59 -10.73 -2.87 -2.54
CA ALA A 59 -9.46 -3.40 -3.02
C ALA A 59 -8.68 -4.13 -1.91
N ALA A 60 -8.62 -3.55 -0.71
CA ALA A 60 -7.97 -4.16 0.45
C ALA A 60 -8.65 -5.49 0.84
N LEU A 61 -9.98 -5.52 0.92
CA LEU A 61 -10.72 -6.76 1.18
C LEU A 61 -10.47 -7.80 0.09
N ALA A 62 -10.48 -7.42 -1.19
CA ALA A 62 -10.17 -8.33 -2.29
C ALA A 62 -8.76 -8.91 -2.15
N LEU A 63 -7.75 -8.10 -1.81
CA LEU A 63 -6.39 -8.58 -1.54
C LEU A 63 -6.34 -9.57 -0.37
N LEU A 64 -7.03 -9.30 0.73
CA LEU A 64 -7.07 -10.18 1.90
C LEU A 64 -7.70 -11.55 1.60
N HIS A 65 -8.62 -11.62 0.63
CA HIS A 65 -9.18 -12.87 0.13
C HIS A 65 -8.34 -13.50 -1.01
N GLY A 66 -7.20 -12.91 -1.37
CA GLY A 66 -6.34 -13.39 -2.46
C GLY A 66 -6.81 -13.03 -3.87
N HIS A 67 -7.85 -12.20 -4.01
CA HIS A 67 -8.41 -11.78 -5.30
C HIS A 67 -7.68 -10.56 -5.87
N ILE A 68 -6.43 -10.74 -6.30
CA ILE A 68 -5.55 -9.66 -6.78
C ILE A 68 -6.16 -8.91 -7.98
N LEU A 69 -6.72 -9.63 -8.95
CA LEU A 69 -7.34 -9.00 -10.14
C LEU A 69 -8.55 -8.14 -9.76
N GLN A 70 -9.38 -8.60 -8.81
CA GLN A 70 -10.49 -7.80 -8.32
C GLN A 70 -10.00 -6.56 -7.57
N ALA A 71 -8.90 -6.67 -6.81
CA ALA A 71 -8.32 -5.53 -6.13
C ALA A 71 -7.85 -4.44 -7.11
N ILE A 72 -7.17 -4.84 -8.20
CA ILE A 72 -6.75 -3.92 -9.27
C ILE A 72 -7.97 -3.24 -9.88
N VAL A 73 -9.01 -4.01 -10.16
CA VAL A 73 -10.27 -3.51 -10.72
C VAL A 73 -10.96 -2.51 -9.78
N TYR A 74 -10.82 -2.65 -8.46
CA TYR A 74 -11.39 -1.70 -7.50
C TYR A 74 -10.56 -0.44 -7.31
N ASN A 75 -9.25 -0.56 -7.15
CA ASN A 75 -8.32 0.55 -7.02
C ASN A 75 -6.89 0.04 -7.30
N PRO A 76 -6.34 0.29 -8.51
CA PRO A 76 -5.03 -0.21 -8.91
C PRO A 76 -3.90 0.23 -7.97
N LEU A 77 -3.95 1.48 -7.51
CA LEU A 77 -2.93 2.01 -6.60
C LEU A 77 -2.94 1.27 -5.26
N MET A 78 -4.11 1.02 -4.68
CA MET A 78 -4.24 0.24 -3.46
C MET A 78 -3.79 -1.21 -3.66
N ALA A 79 -4.09 -1.82 -4.81
CA ALA A 79 -3.67 -3.17 -5.11
C ALA A 79 -2.14 -3.30 -5.12
N VAL A 80 -1.46 -2.39 -5.82
CA VAL A 80 0.01 -2.37 -5.89
C VAL A 80 0.64 -2.07 -4.53
N LEU A 81 0.17 -1.03 -3.84
CA LEU A 81 0.71 -0.64 -2.54
C LEU A 81 0.44 -1.70 -1.46
N GLY A 82 -0.73 -2.33 -1.46
CA GLY A 82 -1.07 -3.40 -0.53
C GLY A 82 -0.19 -4.64 -0.73
N CYS A 83 0.00 -5.07 -1.98
CA CYS A 83 0.92 -6.16 -2.30
C CYS A 83 2.37 -5.83 -1.90
N ALA A 84 2.84 -4.62 -2.22
CA ALA A 84 4.18 -4.16 -1.85
C ALA A 84 4.37 -4.08 -0.32
N PHE A 85 3.32 -3.67 0.41
CA PHE A 85 3.34 -3.61 1.86
C PHE A 85 3.48 -5.01 2.49
N VAL A 86 2.70 -5.98 2.01
CA VAL A 86 2.77 -7.37 2.51
C VAL A 86 4.10 -8.01 2.14
N ALA A 87 4.52 -7.90 0.87
CA ALA A 87 5.80 -8.43 0.42
C ALA A 87 6.97 -7.79 1.18
N GLY A 88 6.97 -6.46 1.34
CA GLY A 88 7.98 -5.74 2.10
C GLY A 88 7.99 -6.12 3.58
N GLY A 89 6.83 -6.30 4.21
CA GLY A 89 6.71 -6.75 5.59
C GLY A 89 7.26 -8.16 5.83
N ILE A 90 7.28 -9.02 4.81
CA ILE A 90 7.89 -10.35 4.87
C ILE A 90 9.39 -10.28 4.55
N LEU A 91 9.76 -9.57 3.49
CA LEU A 91 11.13 -9.51 2.99
C LEU A 91 12.05 -8.69 3.90
N ALA A 92 11.58 -7.59 4.49
CA ALA A 92 12.37 -6.73 5.34
C ALA A 92 12.94 -7.44 6.60
N PRO A 93 12.15 -8.17 7.41
CA PRO A 93 12.70 -8.90 8.55
C PRO A 93 13.61 -10.05 8.11
N LEU A 94 13.32 -10.75 7.00
CA LEU A 94 14.21 -11.77 6.44
C LEU A 94 15.57 -11.18 6.02
N TRP A 95 15.54 -10.01 5.37
CA TRP A 95 16.74 -9.26 5.00
C TRP A 95 17.54 -8.81 6.23
N ALA A 96 16.85 -8.34 7.27
CA ALA A 96 17.47 -7.93 8.53
C ALA A 96 18.04 -9.11 9.33
N LEU A 97 17.42 -10.30 9.24
CA LEU A 97 17.93 -11.55 9.82
C LEU A 97 19.17 -12.04 9.08
N ALA A 98 19.18 -11.94 7.75
CA ALA A 98 20.32 -12.30 6.91
C ALA A 98 21.52 -11.35 7.04
N GLY A 99 21.39 -10.24 7.80
CA GLY A 99 22.46 -9.26 7.98
C GLY A 99 22.87 -8.56 6.69
N LEU A 100 21.96 -8.48 5.72
CA LEU A 100 22.26 -7.91 4.40
C LEU A 100 22.31 -6.37 4.46
N PRO A 101 23.22 -5.73 3.71
CA PRO A 101 23.34 -4.28 3.71
C PRO A 101 22.11 -3.61 3.06
N LEU A 102 21.86 -2.35 3.42
CA LEU A 102 20.76 -1.56 2.87
C LEU A 102 21.25 -0.61 1.77
N PRO A 103 20.47 -0.44 0.67
CA PRO A 103 20.80 0.51 -0.37
C PRO A 103 20.54 1.94 0.12
N VAL A 104 21.51 2.83 -0.04
CA VAL A 104 21.35 4.25 0.26
C VAL A 104 20.68 4.92 -0.92
N VAL A 105 19.49 5.49 -0.68
CA VAL A 105 18.80 6.31 -1.67
C VAL A 105 19.54 7.64 -1.81
N PRO A 106 20.09 7.97 -3.00
CA PRO A 106 20.80 9.23 -3.17
C PRO A 106 19.83 10.41 -3.06
N SER A 107 20.30 11.55 -2.56
CA SER A 107 19.46 12.73 -2.30
C SER A 107 18.77 13.28 -3.57
N ASN A 108 19.35 13.05 -4.74
CA ASN A 108 18.77 13.42 -6.03
C ASN A 108 17.60 12.53 -6.47
N ALA A 109 17.44 11.33 -5.90
CA ALA A 109 16.37 10.40 -6.26
C ALA A 109 15.00 10.80 -5.67
N TRP A 110 14.97 11.70 -4.69
CA TRP A 110 13.71 12.16 -4.09
C TRP A 110 12.82 12.94 -5.06
N LYS A 111 13.42 13.76 -5.95
CA LYS A 111 12.66 14.51 -6.96
C LYS A 111 11.94 13.57 -7.94
N PRO A 112 12.61 12.64 -8.64
CA PRO A 112 11.93 11.71 -9.54
C PRO A 112 10.97 10.78 -8.78
N LEU A 113 11.28 10.37 -7.55
CA LEU A 113 10.37 9.55 -6.75
C LEU A 113 9.06 10.28 -6.41
N ARG A 114 9.13 11.56 -6.02
CA ARG A 114 7.94 12.39 -5.79
C ARG A 114 7.13 12.57 -7.06
N ILE A 115 7.79 12.84 -8.18
CA ILE A 115 7.12 12.97 -9.49
C ILE A 115 6.41 11.65 -9.85
N ALA A 116 7.10 10.51 -9.71
CA ALA A 116 6.53 9.20 -9.97
C ALA A 116 5.32 8.90 -9.07
N ALA A 117 5.40 9.24 -7.77
CA ALA A 117 4.28 9.09 -6.84
C ALA A 117 3.07 9.95 -7.24
N LEU A 118 3.29 11.22 -7.60
CA LEU A 118 2.23 12.12 -8.07
C LEU A 118 1.60 11.60 -9.37
N LEU A 119 2.41 11.16 -10.33
CA LEU A 119 1.93 10.56 -11.58
C LEU A 119 1.12 9.30 -11.31
N ALA A 120 1.58 8.42 -10.40
CA ALA A 120 0.84 7.21 -10.04
C ALA A 120 -0.54 7.54 -9.43
N ILE A 121 -0.62 8.57 -8.58
CA ILE A 121 -1.90 9.06 -8.02
C ILE A 121 -2.79 9.61 -9.13
N LEU A 122 -2.25 10.43 -10.04
CA LEU A 122 -3.01 11.02 -11.14
C LEU A 122 -3.51 9.96 -12.13
N VAL A 123 -2.67 9.00 -12.50
CA VAL A 123 -3.04 7.88 -13.37
C VAL A 123 -4.11 7.01 -12.72
N ASN A 124 -3.97 6.69 -11.43
CA ASN A 124 -4.99 5.97 -10.68
C ASN A 124 -6.31 6.74 -10.63
N TRP A 125 -6.26 8.06 -10.42
CA TRP A 125 -7.46 8.88 -10.38
C TRP A 125 -8.15 8.96 -11.75
N ALA A 126 -7.37 9.14 -12.83
CA ALA A 126 -7.90 9.08 -14.20
C ALA A 126 -8.57 7.74 -14.49
N TYR A 127 -7.97 6.62 -14.07
CA TYR A 127 -8.58 5.30 -14.16
C TYR A 127 -9.94 5.23 -13.44
N LEU A 128 -10.02 5.73 -12.20
CA LEU A 128 -11.26 5.73 -11.42
C LEU A 128 -12.35 6.60 -12.05
N LEU A 129 -11.98 7.75 -12.60
CA LEU A 129 -12.88 8.64 -13.34
C LEU A 129 -13.44 7.94 -14.59
N LEU A 130 -12.59 7.30 -15.37
CA LEU A 130 -12.99 6.57 -16.59
C LEU A 130 -13.82 5.32 -16.28
N ALA A 131 -13.51 4.63 -15.19
CA ALA A 131 -14.24 3.44 -14.76
C ALA A 131 -15.57 3.77 -14.05
N GLY A 132 -15.79 5.04 -13.67
CA GLY A 132 -16.98 5.49 -12.93
C GLY A 132 -17.05 4.95 -11.49
N ARG A 133 -15.92 4.85 -10.79
CA ARG A 133 -15.80 4.15 -9.49
C ARG A 133 -15.16 4.95 -8.39
#